data_AF-A0A4S8JUN6-F1
#
_entry.id   AF-A0A4S8JUN6-F1
#
_cell.length_a   1.000
_cell.length_b   1.000
_cell.length_c   1.000
_cell.angle_alpha   90.00
_cell.angle_beta   90.00
_cell.angle_gamma   90.00
#
_symmetry.space_group_name_H-M   'P 1'
#
loop_
_entity.id
_entity.type
_entity.pdbx_description
1 polymer ?
#
loop_
_entity_poly.entity_id
_entity_poly.type
_entity_poly.pdbx_seq_one_letter_code
_entity_poly.pdbx_strand_id
1 'polypeptide(L)'
;MDKREAASTRPPNPALPYREDCWSEGETSALVDAWGDRYVELNRGNLRQKQWQEVADAVNSRSGAGRRPPRTDVQCKNRIDTLKKKYKVEKARIAGGGESQWPFFARLEALVGTAPPPAAKKPSASPPLALPLPSHRKGSALPAALALRPAEPREKRTAAATSSFPVDNPFFRRAAAAAAAAAEDDEDEDEDEEDEGSASLSRSSSRSGKKPKRGREGEGNGIRELARAIMSFAEIYERVEESKQRQMMELEKQRMEFAKALEFQKMQIIVDLQVQLAKIKRAKRSDTDSYS
;
A
#
# COMPACT_ATOMS: atom_id res chain seq x y z
N MET A 1 32.49 20.86 35.67
CA MET A 1 32.50 19.54 35.03
C MET A 1 31.45 18.69 35.75
N ASP A 2 30.25 18.41 35.25
CA ASP A 2 29.58 18.64 33.97
C ASP A 2 28.07 18.59 34.24
N LYS A 3 27.33 19.63 33.84
CA LYS A 3 25.86 19.61 33.78
C LYS A 3 25.48 18.83 32.53
N ARG A 4 24.92 17.62 32.69
CA ARG A 4 24.25 16.92 31.58
C ARG A 4 22.92 17.61 31.31
N GLU A 5 22.89 18.37 30.23
CA GLU A 5 21.72 19.00 29.66
C GLU A 5 20.76 17.91 29.15
N ALA A 6 19.55 17.86 29.72
CA ALA A 6 18.48 17.01 29.23
C ALA A 6 17.98 17.57 27.90
N ALA A 7 18.08 16.79 26.82
CA ALA A 7 17.54 17.15 25.52
C ALA A 7 16.02 17.38 25.63
N SER A 8 15.62 18.64 25.48
CA SER A 8 14.23 19.08 25.44
C SER A 8 13.55 18.57 24.16
N THR A 9 12.60 17.66 24.31
CA THR A 9 11.74 17.20 23.22
C THR A 9 10.88 18.37 22.74
N ARG A 10 11.19 18.90 21.55
CA ARG A 10 10.44 20.00 20.93
C ARG A 10 8.95 19.63 20.83
N PRO A 11 8.01 20.48 21.27
CA PRO A 11 6.59 20.19 21.14
C PRO A 11 6.19 20.11 19.66
N PRO A 12 5.27 19.20 19.28
CA PRO A 12 4.86 19.02 17.90
C PRO A 12 4.17 20.27 17.36
N ASN A 13 4.57 20.68 16.15
CA ASN A 13 4.04 21.87 15.46
C ASN A 13 2.54 21.67 15.12
N PRO A 14 1.63 22.54 15.59
CA PRO A 14 0.18 22.45 15.32
C PRO A 14 -0.21 22.66 13.85
N ALA A 15 0.69 23.20 13.02
CA ALA A 15 0.40 23.61 11.64
C ALA A 15 0.62 22.51 10.58
N LEU A 16 0.99 21.30 10.99
CA LEU A 16 1.12 20.16 10.06
C LEU A 16 -0.14 19.29 10.17
N PRO A 17 -0.77 18.89 9.06
CA PRO A 17 -1.83 17.89 9.07
C PRO A 17 -1.31 16.70 9.86
N TYR A 18 -1.99 16.39 10.96
CA TYR A 18 -1.69 15.24 11.78
C TYR A 18 -1.55 14.02 10.86
N ARG A 19 -0.31 13.60 10.60
CA ARG A 19 -0.02 12.46 9.73
C ARG A 19 -0.60 11.24 10.44
N GLU A 20 -1.69 10.69 9.91
CA GLU A 20 -2.32 9.46 10.42
C GLU A 20 -1.33 8.29 10.49
N ASP A 21 -0.25 8.37 9.70
CA ASP A 21 0.91 7.46 9.70
C ASP A 21 1.95 7.69 10.82
N CYS A 22 1.67 8.54 11.82
CA CYS A 22 2.55 8.73 12.97
C CYS A 22 2.50 7.50 13.90
N TRP A 23 3.09 6.39 13.48
CA TRP A 23 3.44 5.29 14.37
C TRP A 23 4.59 5.74 15.26
N SER A 24 4.31 5.92 16.55
CA SER A 24 5.36 6.12 17.53
C SER A 24 6.26 4.88 17.61
N GLU A 25 7.45 5.08 18.19
CA GLU A 25 8.39 3.99 18.42
C GLU A 25 7.80 2.93 19.35
N GLY A 26 7.09 3.36 20.40
CA GLY A 26 6.38 2.48 21.33
C GLY A 26 5.24 1.69 20.67
N GLU A 27 4.41 2.34 19.85
CA GLU A 27 3.36 1.66 19.06
C GLU A 27 3.96 0.64 18.10
N THR A 28 5.05 1.01 17.41
CA THR A 28 5.74 0.11 16.47
C THR A 28 6.35 -1.08 17.20
N SER A 29 6.97 -0.86 18.37
CA SER A 29 7.48 -1.95 19.21
C SER A 29 6.38 -2.91 19.62
N ALA A 30 5.28 -2.39 20.18
CA ALA A 30 4.15 -3.20 20.62
C ALA A 30 3.55 -4.00 19.46
N LEU A 31 3.48 -3.41 18.27
CA LEU A 31 3.02 -4.10 17.06
C LEU A 31 3.96 -5.25 16.67
N VAL A 32 5.28 -5.04 16.67
CA VAL A 32 6.24 -6.09 16.32
C VAL A 32 6.17 -7.25 17.31
N ASP A 33 5.96 -6.97 18.60
CA ASP A 33 5.82 -7.99 19.63
C ASP A 33 4.50 -8.77 19.46
N ALA A 34 3.36 -8.08 19.41
CA ALA A 34 2.04 -8.71 19.29
C ALA A 34 1.87 -9.50 17.98
N TRP A 35 2.35 -8.95 16.86
CA TRP A 35 2.38 -9.67 15.59
C TRP A 35 3.38 -10.83 15.63
N GLY A 36 4.56 -10.62 16.23
CA GLY A 36 5.64 -11.59 16.30
C GLY A 36 5.23 -12.87 17.03
N ASP A 37 4.56 -12.74 18.17
CA ASP A 37 4.03 -13.87 18.95
C ASP A 37 3.07 -14.73 18.10
N ARG A 38 2.06 -14.09 17.48
CA ARG A 38 1.11 -14.76 16.58
C ARG A 38 1.77 -15.35 15.34
N TYR A 39 2.76 -14.66 14.79
CA TYR A 39 3.51 -15.11 13.62
C TYR A 39 4.28 -16.40 13.91
N VAL A 40 4.90 -16.50 15.09
CA VAL A 40 5.63 -17.70 15.52
C VAL A 40 4.67 -18.85 15.85
N GLU A 41 3.58 -18.60 16.57
CA GLU A 41 2.54 -19.58 16.87
C GLU A 41 1.98 -20.28 15.62
N LEU A 42 1.87 -19.53 14.52
CA LEU A 42 1.41 -20.02 13.23
C LEU A 42 2.53 -20.65 12.37
N ASN A 43 3.67 -20.99 12.96
CA ASN A 43 4.86 -21.48 12.25
C ASN A 43 5.27 -20.55 11.09
N ARG A 44 5.25 -19.23 11.35
CA ARG A 44 5.54 -18.19 10.35
C ARG A 44 4.55 -18.11 9.19
N GLY A 45 3.32 -18.57 9.42
CA GLY A 45 2.20 -18.49 8.48
C GLY A 45 1.57 -17.09 8.38
N ASN A 46 0.62 -16.95 7.45
CA ASN A 46 -0.15 -15.72 7.30
C ASN A 46 -1.27 -15.63 8.35
N LEU A 47 -1.40 -14.46 8.98
CA LEU A 47 -2.48 -14.18 9.92
C LEU A 47 -3.80 -13.95 9.16
N ARG A 48 -4.89 -14.49 9.72
CA ARG A 48 -6.27 -14.23 9.28
C ARG A 48 -6.81 -12.94 9.88
N GLN A 49 -7.93 -12.44 9.36
CA GLN A 49 -8.58 -11.20 9.84
C GLN A 49 -8.77 -11.16 11.36
N LYS A 50 -9.32 -12.23 11.96
CA LYS A 50 -9.50 -12.30 13.41
C LYS A 50 -8.17 -12.14 14.19
N GLN A 51 -7.10 -12.75 13.71
CA GLN A 51 -5.79 -12.67 14.36
C GLN A 51 -5.19 -11.28 14.19
N TRP A 52 -5.41 -10.62 13.05
CA TRP A 52 -5.03 -9.22 12.88
C TRP A 52 -5.81 -8.28 13.79
N GLN A 53 -7.09 -8.56 14.03
CA GLN A 53 -7.89 -7.82 15.01
C GLN A 53 -7.31 -7.99 16.42
N GLU A 54 -6.97 -9.21 16.84
CA GLU A 54 -6.34 -9.46 18.15
C GLU A 54 -4.99 -8.73 18.30
N VAL A 55 -4.19 -8.66 17.22
CA VAL A 55 -2.95 -7.86 17.19
C VAL A 55 -3.27 -6.37 17.38
N ALA A 56 -4.28 -5.84 16.68
CA ALA A 56 -4.69 -4.45 16.82
C ALA A 56 -5.16 -4.13 18.25
N ASP A 57 -5.96 -5.02 18.84
CA ASP A 57 -6.46 -4.87 20.22
C ASP A 57 -5.30 -4.85 21.24
N ALA A 58 -4.30 -5.71 21.05
CA ALA A 58 -3.09 -5.73 21.90
C ALA A 58 -2.25 -4.45 21.77
N VAL A 59 -2.11 -3.90 20.56
CA VAL A 59 -1.40 -2.62 20.32
C VAL A 59 -2.16 -1.47 20.97
N ASN A 60 -3.48 -1.42 20.80
CA ASN A 60 -4.34 -0.38 21.33
C ASN A 60 -4.42 -0.41 22.86
N SER A 61 -4.28 -1.59 23.48
CA SER A 61 -4.25 -1.74 24.95
C SER A 61 -2.98 -1.15 25.59
N ARG A 62 -1.89 -1.03 24.81
CA ARG A 62 -0.59 -0.49 25.27
C ARG A 62 -0.39 0.97 24.92
N SER A 63 -1.04 1.44 23.85
CA SER A 63 -1.10 2.87 23.54
C SER A 63 -1.86 3.59 24.65
N GLY A 64 -1.13 4.29 25.52
CA GLY A 64 -1.72 5.10 26.58
C GLY A 64 -2.82 6.01 26.02
N ALA A 65 -3.85 6.25 26.84
CA ALA A 65 -5.12 6.92 26.52
C ALA A 65 -5.00 8.38 26.03
N GLY A 66 -4.19 8.62 25.01
CA GLY A 66 -4.11 9.86 24.26
C GLY A 66 -5.25 9.94 23.26
N ARG A 67 -5.51 11.16 22.77
CA ARG A 67 -6.54 11.50 21.76
C ARG A 67 -6.24 10.93 20.36
N ARG A 68 -5.81 9.68 20.25
CA ARG A 68 -5.58 9.03 18.96
C ARG A 68 -6.64 7.96 18.74
N PRO A 69 -7.26 7.91 17.55
CA PRO A 69 -8.15 6.81 17.20
C PRO A 69 -7.42 5.46 17.35
N PRO A 70 -8.12 4.39 17.76
CA PRO A 70 -7.54 3.06 17.83
C PRO A 70 -7.05 2.62 16.45
N ARG A 71 -5.93 1.92 16.41
CA ARG A 71 -5.37 1.32 15.19
C ARG A 71 -6.27 0.20 14.72
N THR A 72 -6.48 0.12 13.40
CA THR A 72 -7.23 -1.00 12.79
C THR A 72 -6.31 -2.17 12.45
N ASP A 73 -6.91 -3.34 12.25
CA ASP A 73 -6.26 -4.56 11.78
C ASP A 73 -5.50 -4.33 10.46
N VAL A 74 -6.10 -3.60 9.52
CA VAL A 74 -5.50 -3.23 8.23
C VAL A 74 -4.29 -2.31 8.42
N GLN A 75 -4.37 -1.31 9.32
CA GLN A 75 -3.24 -0.43 9.61
C GLN A 75 -2.06 -1.18 10.22
N CYS A 76 -2.33 -2.11 11.13
CA CYS A 76 -1.31 -2.98 11.73
C CYS A 76 -0.61 -3.83 10.66
N LYS A 77 -1.40 -4.46 9.78
CA LYS A 77 -0.88 -5.26 8.67
C LYS A 77 0.01 -4.43 7.73
N ASN A 78 -0.47 -3.29 7.25
CA ASN A 78 0.28 -2.42 6.34
C ASN A 78 1.59 -1.94 6.96
N ARG A 79 1.57 -1.65 8.27
CA ARG A 79 2.77 -1.27 9.01
C ARG A 79 3.78 -2.42 9.08
N ILE A 80 3.35 -3.63 9.41
CA ILE A 80 4.21 -4.83 9.40
C ILE A 80 4.81 -5.06 8.01
N ASP A 81 4.02 -4.95 6.94
CA ASP A 81 4.51 -5.14 5.57
C ASP A 81 5.60 -4.11 5.23
N THR A 82 5.42 -2.86 5.66
CA THR A 82 6.42 -1.80 5.51
C THR A 82 7.69 -2.11 6.31
N LEU A 83 7.55 -2.59 7.55
CA LEU A 83 8.69 -2.98 8.40
C LEU A 83 9.46 -4.16 7.80
N LYS A 84 8.76 -5.18 7.27
CA LYS A 84 9.37 -6.33 6.60
C LYS A 84 10.12 -5.91 5.33
N LYS A 85 9.58 -4.98 4.54
CA LYS A 85 10.28 -4.40 3.38
C LYS A 85 11.56 -3.68 3.83
N LYS A 86 11.45 -2.82 4.84
CA LYS A 86 12.60 -2.09 5.39
C LYS A 86 13.68 -3.04 5.92
N TYR A 87 13.29 -4.12 6.61
CA TYR A 87 14.20 -5.17 7.06
C TYR A 87 14.98 -5.81 5.90
N LYS A 88 14.34 -6.12 4.77
CA LYS A 88 15.04 -6.71 3.61
C LYS A 88 16.13 -5.77 3.06
N VAL A 89 15.81 -4.47 2.92
CA VAL A 89 16.76 -3.44 2.46
C VAL A 89 17.91 -3.31 3.45
N GLU A 90 17.59 -3.21 4.74
CA GLU A 90 18.57 -3.06 5.81
C GLU A 90 19.48 -4.29 5.92
N LYS A 91 18.93 -5.50 5.73
CA LYS A 91 19.70 -6.75 5.72
C LYS A 91 20.70 -6.79 4.57
N ALA A 92 20.30 -6.33 3.38
CA ALA A 92 21.21 -6.21 2.24
C ALA A 92 22.32 -5.18 2.50
N ARG A 93 22.00 -4.07 3.16
CA ARG A 93 22.97 -3.03 3.54
C ARG A 93 24.05 -3.56 4.49
N ILE A 94 23.67 -4.39 5.46
CA ILE A 94 24.56 -4.92 6.51
C ILE A 94 25.40 -6.10 6.02
N ALA A 95 24.92 -6.85 5.03
CA ALA A 95 25.68 -7.94 4.41
C ALA A 95 27.03 -7.49 3.82
N GLY A 96 27.21 -6.19 3.53
CA GLY A 96 28.46 -5.58 3.08
C GLY A 96 29.47 -5.24 4.18
N GLY A 97 29.19 -5.60 5.44
CA GLY A 97 30.04 -5.31 6.60
C GLY A 97 29.59 -4.06 7.35
N GLY A 98 28.99 -4.26 8.53
CA GLY A 98 28.51 -3.22 9.43
C GLY A 98 27.48 -3.74 10.43
N GLU A 99 26.96 -2.88 11.29
CA GLU A 99 25.82 -3.18 12.18
C GLU A 99 24.58 -2.36 11.76
N SER A 100 23.38 -2.84 12.12
CA SER A 100 22.17 -2.03 11.92
C SER A 100 22.08 -0.96 13.01
N GLN A 101 21.84 0.28 12.61
CA GLN A 101 21.44 1.35 13.53
C GLN A 101 19.92 1.41 13.73
N TRP A 102 19.17 0.52 13.08
CA TRP A 102 17.71 0.54 13.12
C TRP A 102 17.20 -0.30 14.31
N PRO A 103 16.48 0.30 15.28
CA PRO A 103 16.15 -0.36 16.55
C PRO A 103 15.29 -1.63 16.41
N PHE A 104 14.54 -1.77 15.31
CA PHE A 104 13.70 -2.95 15.08
C PHE A 104 14.41 -4.06 14.29
N PHE A 105 15.63 -3.85 13.80
CA PHE A 105 16.33 -4.80 12.93
C PHE A 105 16.57 -6.15 13.62
N ALA A 106 17.23 -6.13 14.79
CA ALA A 106 17.56 -7.36 15.53
C ALA A 106 16.30 -8.15 15.91
N ARG A 107 15.22 -7.46 16.29
CA ARG A 107 13.95 -8.10 16.64
C ARG A 107 13.27 -8.75 15.42
N LEU A 108 13.23 -8.05 14.29
CA LEU A 108 12.70 -8.62 13.04
C LEU A 108 13.59 -9.73 12.48
N GLU A 109 14.91 -9.66 12.67
CA GLU A 109 15.83 -10.72 12.29
C GLU A 109 15.61 -11.99 13.11
N ALA A 110 15.43 -11.88 14.43
CA ALA A 110 15.08 -13.02 15.26
C ALA A 110 13.77 -13.69 14.81
N LEU A 111 12.76 -12.89 14.45
CA LEU A 111 11.43 -13.36 14.01
C LEU A 111 11.44 -13.98 12.61
N VAL A 112 12.05 -13.29 11.64
CA VAL A 112 11.94 -13.59 10.19
C VAL A 112 13.21 -14.23 9.63
N GLY A 113 14.38 -13.94 10.20
CA GLY A 113 15.68 -14.42 9.73
C GLY A 113 16.04 -15.85 10.14
N THR A 114 15.48 -16.36 11.24
CA THR A 114 15.80 -17.69 11.78
C THR A 114 14.88 -18.80 11.26
N ALA A 115 14.74 -18.97 9.94
CA ALA A 115 14.00 -20.11 9.38
C ALA A 115 14.96 -21.09 8.67
N PRO A 116 15.26 -22.28 9.25
CA PRO A 116 15.52 -23.42 8.39
C PRO A 116 14.24 -23.72 7.58
N PRO A 117 14.35 -24.24 6.34
CA PRO A 117 13.18 -24.59 5.53
C PRO A 117 12.28 -25.55 6.31
N PRO A 118 10.94 -25.50 6.11
CA PRO A 118 10.04 -26.46 6.74
C PRO A 118 10.53 -27.86 6.36
N ALA A 119 10.94 -28.63 7.36
CA ALA A 119 11.47 -29.96 7.17
C ALA A 119 10.44 -30.78 6.40
N ALA A 120 10.77 -31.13 5.16
CA ALA A 120 10.09 -32.20 4.44
C ALA A 120 10.09 -33.43 5.35
N LYS A 121 8.90 -33.98 5.62
CA LYS A 121 8.71 -35.21 6.39
C LYS A 121 9.61 -36.29 5.80
N LYS A 122 10.74 -36.59 6.44
CA LYS A 122 11.53 -37.79 6.14
C LYS A 122 10.76 -38.98 6.70
N PRO A 123 10.58 -40.08 5.94
CA PRO A 123 9.89 -41.24 6.43
C PRO A 123 10.69 -41.88 7.58
N SER A 124 9.96 -42.24 8.63
CA SER A 124 10.40 -42.97 9.82
C SER A 124 11.23 -44.19 9.43
N ALA A 125 12.49 -44.25 9.85
CA ALA A 125 13.28 -45.48 9.85
C ALA A 125 13.10 -46.18 11.20
N SER A 126 12.39 -47.30 11.19
CA SER A 126 12.30 -48.22 12.33
C SER A 126 13.54 -49.14 12.40
N PRO A 127 13.89 -49.72 13.57
CA PRO A 127 15.20 -50.34 13.83
C PRO A 127 15.30 -51.82 13.38
N PRO A 128 16.51 -52.44 13.38
CA PRO A 128 16.77 -53.69 12.68
C PRO A 128 16.61 -54.94 13.56
N LEU A 129 15.96 -55.98 13.02
CA LEU A 129 15.94 -57.39 13.45
C LEU A 129 15.64 -58.19 12.15
N ALA A 130 16.06 -59.41 11.86
CA ALA A 130 17.11 -60.32 12.28
C ALA A 130 17.09 -61.49 11.25
N LEU A 131 18.28 -62.00 10.88
CA LEU A 131 18.61 -63.34 10.34
C LEU A 131 18.25 -63.77 8.88
N PRO A 132 19.12 -64.60 8.24
CA PRO A 132 19.03 -65.00 6.82
C PRO A 132 18.53 -66.44 6.61
N LEU A 133 17.90 -66.75 5.46
CA LEU A 133 17.96 -68.06 4.79
C LEU A 133 17.45 -67.99 3.33
N PRO A 134 17.91 -68.89 2.42
CA PRO A 134 17.84 -68.71 0.97
C PRO A 134 16.85 -69.63 0.23
N SER A 135 16.63 -69.30 -1.05
CA SER A 135 16.30 -70.19 -2.18
C SER A 135 14.84 -70.49 -2.57
N HIS A 136 14.54 -70.08 -3.81
CA HIS A 136 13.76 -70.74 -4.89
C HIS A 136 12.32 -71.25 -4.63
N ARG A 137 11.34 -70.85 -5.47
CA ARG A 137 10.80 -71.65 -6.61
C ARG A 137 9.62 -70.95 -7.33
N LYS A 138 9.55 -71.27 -8.62
CA LYS A 138 8.64 -70.87 -9.71
C LYS A 138 7.20 -71.42 -9.54
N GLY A 139 6.20 -70.61 -9.94
CA GLY A 139 5.15 -71.02 -10.90
C GLY A 139 3.74 -71.40 -10.39
N SER A 140 2.73 -70.71 -10.99
CA SER A 140 1.40 -71.21 -11.44
C SER A 140 0.36 -71.66 -10.40
N ALA A 141 -0.97 -71.50 -10.52
CA ALA A 141 -1.91 -70.65 -11.26
C ALA A 141 -3.35 -70.95 -10.73
N LEU A 142 -4.19 -69.90 -10.52
CA LEU A 142 -5.67 -69.75 -10.74
C LEU A 142 -6.67 -70.84 -10.22
N PRO A 143 -8.03 -70.65 -10.18
CA PRO A 143 -8.91 -69.66 -10.88
C PRO A 143 -10.06 -69.02 -10.03
N ALA A 144 -10.56 -67.81 -10.36
CA ALA A 144 -11.77 -67.44 -11.13
C ALA A 144 -13.05 -67.12 -10.33
N ALA A 145 -13.59 -65.90 -10.54
CA ALA A 145 -15.01 -65.57 -10.78
C ALA A 145 -15.13 -64.05 -11.01
N LEU A 146 -15.18 -63.59 -12.27
CA LEU A 146 -16.39 -63.17 -13.02
C LEU A 146 -17.18 -61.98 -12.42
N ALA A 147 -16.99 -60.78 -12.98
CA ALA A 147 -18.05 -59.80 -13.25
C ALA A 147 -17.56 -58.69 -14.22
N LEU A 148 -17.87 -58.91 -15.50
CA LEU A 148 -18.27 -58.00 -16.60
C LEU A 148 -17.84 -56.51 -16.58
N ARG A 149 -17.17 -56.11 -17.68
CA ARG A 149 -16.96 -54.72 -18.19
C ARG A 149 -18.17 -54.25 -19.03
N PRO A 150 -18.27 -52.95 -19.45
CA PRO A 150 -17.56 -52.41 -20.64
C PRO A 150 -17.02 -50.97 -20.45
N ALA A 151 -15.78 -50.60 -20.84
CA ALA A 151 -15.25 -50.20 -22.17
C ALA A 151 -15.35 -48.67 -22.51
N GLU A 152 -14.29 -47.93 -22.14
CA GLU A 152 -13.43 -46.95 -22.89
C GLU A 152 -13.88 -46.42 -24.30
N PRO A 153 -13.52 -45.16 -24.71
CA PRO A 153 -12.15 -44.87 -25.20
C PRO A 153 -11.54 -43.46 -24.93
N ARG A 154 -10.24 -43.44 -24.56
CA ARG A 154 -9.08 -42.70 -25.16
C ARG A 154 -9.40 -41.68 -26.29
N GLU A 155 -8.83 -40.47 -26.42
CA GLU A 155 -7.48 -39.88 -26.27
C GLU A 155 -7.63 -38.33 -26.16
N LYS A 156 -6.72 -37.49 -25.61
CA LYS A 156 -5.46 -36.99 -26.18
C LYS A 156 -4.89 -35.92 -25.22
N ARG A 157 -3.57 -35.90 -25.06
CA ARG A 157 -2.83 -34.84 -24.38
C ARG A 157 -2.87 -33.54 -25.20
N THR A 158 -3.25 -32.43 -24.57
CA THR A 158 -2.68 -31.10 -24.83
C THR A 158 -2.48 -30.41 -23.48
N ALA A 159 -1.30 -29.81 -23.31
CA ALA A 159 -0.95 -28.99 -22.17
C ALA A 159 -1.44 -27.56 -22.40
N ALA A 160 -2.13 -26.94 -21.44
CA ALA A 160 -2.22 -25.48 -21.29
C ALA A 160 -2.95 -25.07 -20.00
N ALA A 161 -2.59 -23.87 -19.54
CA ALA A 161 -3.36 -22.93 -18.72
C ALA A 161 -3.32 -23.11 -17.19
N THR A 162 -2.31 -22.43 -16.63
CA THR A 162 -2.39 -21.65 -15.39
C THR A 162 -3.80 -21.08 -15.15
N SER A 163 -4.43 -21.48 -14.05
CA SER A 163 -5.72 -20.96 -13.60
C SER A 163 -5.60 -19.49 -13.17
N SER A 164 -5.83 -18.59 -14.11
CA SER A 164 -6.28 -17.23 -13.83
C SER A 164 -7.75 -17.30 -13.45
N PHE A 165 -8.11 -16.85 -12.25
CA PHE A 165 -9.50 -16.60 -11.90
C PHE A 165 -9.96 -15.31 -12.60
N PRO A 166 -11.01 -15.32 -13.43
CA PRO A 166 -11.57 -14.11 -14.00
C PRO A 166 -12.46 -13.43 -12.94
N VAL A 167 -12.02 -12.28 -12.42
CA VAL A 167 -12.91 -11.35 -11.71
C VAL A 167 -13.49 -10.38 -12.73
N ASP A 168 -14.55 -10.80 -13.41
CA ASP A 168 -15.41 -9.91 -14.21
C ASP A 168 -16.17 -8.97 -13.26
N ASN A 169 -15.51 -7.91 -12.81
CA ASN A 169 -16.17 -6.82 -12.10
C ASN A 169 -16.40 -5.64 -13.08
N PRO A 170 -17.66 -5.22 -13.34
CA PRO A 170 -17.98 -4.15 -14.30
C PRO A 170 -17.28 -2.82 -14.02
N PHE A 171 -16.87 -2.59 -12.77
CA PHE A 171 -16.12 -1.41 -12.34
C PHE A 171 -14.70 -1.35 -12.93
N PHE A 172 -13.99 -2.48 -12.96
CA PHE A 172 -12.61 -2.53 -13.50
C PHE A 172 -12.58 -2.48 -15.04
N ARG A 173 -13.59 -3.05 -15.72
CA ARG A 173 -13.73 -2.89 -17.18
C ARG A 173 -14.01 -1.44 -17.57
N ARG A 174 -14.83 -0.73 -16.81
CA ARG A 174 -15.15 0.68 -17.10
C ARG A 174 -13.94 1.59 -16.88
N ALA A 175 -13.12 1.31 -15.85
CA ALA A 175 -11.87 2.00 -15.62
C ALA A 175 -10.84 1.73 -16.73
N ALA A 176 -10.72 0.48 -17.20
CA ALA A 176 -9.82 0.12 -18.29
C ALA A 176 -10.27 0.70 -19.66
N ALA A 177 -11.58 0.73 -19.93
CA ALA A 177 -12.13 1.34 -21.14
C ALA A 177 -11.98 2.87 -21.16
N ALA A 178 -12.13 3.54 -20.01
CA ALA A 178 -11.87 4.98 -19.89
C ALA A 178 -10.38 5.33 -20.07
N ALA A 179 -9.47 4.47 -19.59
CA ALA A 179 -8.04 4.63 -19.79
C ALA A 179 -7.60 4.39 -21.24
N ALA A 180 -8.29 3.50 -21.97
CA ALA A 180 -8.04 3.29 -23.40
C ALA A 180 -8.61 4.41 -24.28
N ALA A 181 -9.77 4.99 -23.91
CA ALA A 181 -10.36 6.12 -24.62
C ALA A 181 -9.55 7.42 -24.46
N ALA A 182 -8.87 7.60 -23.32
CA ALA A 182 -7.99 8.75 -23.08
C ALA A 182 -6.61 8.65 -23.77
N ALA A 183 -6.31 7.53 -24.44
CA ALA A 183 -5.06 7.32 -25.16
C ALA A 183 -5.18 7.55 -26.67
N GLU A 184 -6.38 7.80 -27.19
CA GLU A 184 -6.70 7.88 -28.63
C GLU A 184 -7.39 9.21 -28.99
N ASP A 185 -7.16 10.29 -28.23
CA ASP A 185 -7.73 11.60 -28.52
C ASP A 185 -6.73 12.70 -28.12
N ASP A 186 -5.82 13.03 -29.05
CA ASP A 186 -5.31 14.38 -29.33
C ASP A 186 -4.30 14.28 -30.51
N GLU A 187 -4.85 14.22 -31.73
CA GLU A 187 -4.17 14.60 -32.98
C GLU A 187 -4.62 16.03 -33.35
N ASP A 188 -3.62 16.89 -33.58
CA ASP A 188 -3.59 18.15 -34.36
C ASP A 188 -4.33 19.41 -33.87
N GLU A 189 -3.58 20.50 -33.65
CA GLU A 189 -3.67 21.76 -34.43
C GLU A 189 -2.49 22.71 -34.10
N ASP A 190 -1.60 22.88 -35.09
CA ASP A 190 -0.56 23.90 -35.15
C ASP A 190 -1.18 25.29 -35.45
N GLU A 191 -0.81 26.33 -34.70
CA GLU A 191 -0.88 27.72 -35.19
C GLU A 191 0.41 28.47 -34.79
N ASP A 192 1.17 28.83 -35.82
CA ASP A 192 2.38 29.66 -35.79
C ASP A 192 2.06 31.11 -35.37
N GLU A 193 2.88 31.70 -34.51
CA GLU A 193 3.12 33.15 -34.57
C GLU A 193 4.63 33.47 -34.41
N GLU A 194 5.11 34.22 -35.40
CA GLU A 194 6.46 34.74 -35.58
C GLU A 194 6.77 35.81 -34.52
N ASP A 195 8.00 35.82 -33.97
CA ASP A 195 8.58 37.06 -33.44
C ASP A 195 10.08 37.17 -33.70
N GLU A 196 10.44 38.37 -34.10
CA GLU A 196 11.62 38.77 -34.84
C GLU A 196 12.58 39.47 -33.86
N GLY A 197 13.78 38.93 -33.62
CA GLY A 197 14.58 39.39 -32.48
C GLY A 197 16.10 39.33 -32.66
N SER A 198 16.63 40.10 -33.61
CA SER A 198 18.02 40.54 -33.80
C SER A 198 19.01 40.37 -32.61
N ALA A 199 20.15 39.73 -32.86
CA ALA A 199 21.46 40.34 -32.57
C ALA A 199 22.61 39.62 -33.33
N SER A 200 23.35 40.43 -34.06
CA SER A 200 24.48 40.08 -34.91
C SER A 200 25.82 40.11 -34.15
N LEU A 201 26.89 39.77 -34.90
CA LEU A 201 28.33 39.95 -34.66
C LEU A 201 29.05 38.69 -34.10
N SER A 202 30.16 38.18 -34.65
CA SER A 202 31.01 38.51 -35.80
C SER A 202 32.11 37.42 -35.93
N ARG A 203 32.48 37.07 -37.19
CA ARG A 203 33.85 36.80 -37.72
C ARG A 203 34.69 35.68 -37.04
N SER A 204 35.46 34.80 -37.70
CA SER A 204 36.13 34.81 -39.01
C SER A 204 36.66 33.40 -39.33
N SER A 205 36.75 33.12 -40.64
CA SER A 205 37.67 32.22 -41.36
C SER A 205 38.80 31.49 -40.62
N SER A 206 38.97 30.19 -40.88
CA SER A 206 39.97 29.65 -41.83
C SER A 206 40.32 28.18 -41.55
N ARG A 207 40.54 27.45 -42.64
CA ARG A 207 40.87 26.03 -42.75
C ARG A 207 42.10 25.63 -41.92
N SER A 208 42.01 24.52 -41.19
CA SER A 208 43.14 23.59 -41.07
C SER A 208 42.67 22.21 -40.62
N GLY A 209 43.01 21.18 -41.40
CA GLY A 209 42.61 19.81 -41.15
C GLY A 209 43.20 19.25 -39.86
N LYS A 210 42.40 18.46 -39.14
CA LYS A 210 42.90 17.45 -38.21
C LYS A 210 41.86 16.36 -37.99
N LYS A 211 42.19 15.19 -38.55
CA LYS A 211 41.81 13.80 -38.26
C LYS A 211 40.69 13.57 -37.22
N PRO A 212 39.72 12.67 -37.48
CA PRO A 212 38.74 12.27 -36.49
C PRO A 212 39.45 11.47 -35.39
N LYS A 213 39.65 12.11 -34.24
CA LYS A 213 40.14 11.45 -33.03
C LYS A 213 38.94 10.76 -32.39
N ARG A 214 38.77 9.47 -32.71
CA ARG A 214 37.98 8.54 -31.90
C ARG A 214 38.30 8.75 -30.43
N GLY A 215 37.33 9.16 -29.62
CA GLY A 215 37.52 9.34 -28.19
C GLY A 215 36.34 10.01 -27.50
N ARG A 216 35.44 9.17 -26.94
CA ARG A 216 34.55 9.48 -25.80
C ARG A 216 33.37 10.42 -26.09
N GLU A 217 32.45 10.02 -26.96
CA GLU A 217 31.14 10.66 -27.17
C GLU A 217 29.99 10.08 -26.32
N GLY A 218 30.28 9.39 -25.20
CA GLY A 218 29.25 8.77 -24.36
C GLY A 218 28.70 9.63 -23.22
N GLU A 219 29.42 10.69 -22.83
CA GLU A 219 29.22 11.31 -21.50
C GLU A 219 28.37 12.58 -21.55
N GLY A 220 28.50 13.38 -22.61
CA GLY A 220 27.67 14.57 -22.82
C GLY A 220 26.22 14.25 -23.22
N ASN A 221 25.96 13.06 -23.77
CA ASN A 221 24.61 12.64 -24.11
C ASN A 221 23.81 12.23 -22.87
N GLY A 222 24.42 11.48 -21.95
CA GLY A 222 23.78 11.06 -20.70
C GLY A 222 23.42 12.24 -19.78
N ILE A 223 24.27 13.27 -19.72
CA ILE A 223 23.97 14.49 -18.94
C ILE A 223 22.77 15.25 -19.53
N ARG A 224 22.66 15.34 -20.86
CA ARG A 224 21.51 15.96 -21.54
C ARG A 224 20.22 15.16 -21.39
N GLU A 225 20.32 13.84 -21.37
CA GLU A 225 19.18 12.95 -21.11
C GLU A 225 18.71 13.08 -19.65
N LEU A 226 19.65 13.17 -18.70
CA LEU A 226 19.33 13.43 -17.30
C LEU A 226 18.65 14.78 -17.11
N ALA A 227 19.16 15.85 -17.74
CA ALA A 227 18.54 17.18 -17.67
C ALA A 227 17.09 17.16 -18.20
N ARG A 228 16.85 16.49 -19.33
CA ARG A 228 15.50 16.29 -19.89
C ARG A 228 14.58 15.51 -18.96
N ALA A 229 15.08 14.44 -18.35
CA ALA A 229 14.31 13.63 -17.39
C ALA A 229 13.97 14.39 -16.10
N ILE A 230 14.85 15.28 -15.63
CA ILE A 230 14.60 16.13 -14.46
C ILE A 230 13.52 17.17 -14.77
N MET A 231 13.59 17.79 -15.95
CA MET A 231 12.57 18.77 -16.39
C MET A 231 11.21 18.13 -16.57
N SER A 232 11.13 16.98 -17.24
CA SER A 232 9.86 16.26 -17.40
C SER A 232 9.27 15.82 -16.06
N PHE A 233 10.13 15.38 -15.11
CA PHE A 233 9.68 15.07 -13.76
C PHE A 233 9.12 16.30 -13.03
N ALA A 234 9.74 17.46 -13.18
CA ALA A 234 9.26 18.71 -12.58
C ALA A 234 7.88 19.11 -13.12
N GLU A 235 7.69 19.04 -14.44
CA GLU A 235 6.40 19.33 -15.09
C GLU A 235 5.30 18.35 -14.64
N ILE A 236 5.61 17.04 -14.57
CA ILE A 236 4.65 16.05 -14.07
C ILE A 236 4.31 16.32 -12.60
N TYR A 237 5.30 16.67 -11.78
CA TYR A 237 5.10 16.98 -10.37
C TYR A 237 4.18 18.20 -10.18
N GLU A 238 4.39 19.26 -10.96
CA GLU A 238 3.54 20.45 -10.96
C GLU A 238 2.08 20.09 -11.28
N ARG A 239 1.84 19.33 -12.35
CA ARG A 239 0.48 18.88 -12.73
C ARG A 239 -0.19 18.04 -11.62
N VAL A 240 0.57 17.17 -10.97
CA VAL A 240 0.06 16.33 -9.87
C VAL A 240 -0.28 17.19 -8.65
N GLU A 241 0.57 18.14 -8.29
CA GLU A 241 0.33 19.03 -7.15
C GLU A 241 -0.85 19.97 -7.42
N GLU A 242 -0.97 20.52 -8.63
CA GLU A 242 -2.15 21.28 -9.06
C GLU A 242 -3.44 20.47 -8.96
N SER A 243 -3.44 19.24 -9.49
CA SER A 243 -4.60 18.35 -9.43
C SER A 243 -4.99 18.06 -7.97
N LYS A 244 -4.00 17.79 -7.11
CA LYS A 244 -4.22 17.58 -5.68
C LYS A 244 -4.82 18.80 -5.00
N GLN A 245 -4.32 20.00 -5.32
CA GLN A 245 -4.86 21.26 -4.77
C GLN A 245 -6.29 21.51 -5.24
N ARG A 246 -6.59 21.30 -6.52
CA ARG A 246 -7.96 21.41 -7.06
C ARG A 246 -8.91 20.45 -6.36
N GLN A 247 -8.52 19.20 -6.16
CA GLN A 247 -9.32 18.22 -5.43
C GLN A 247 -9.54 18.64 -3.96
N MET A 248 -8.49 19.15 -3.30
CA MET A 248 -8.59 19.62 -1.92
C MET A 248 -9.57 20.79 -1.78
N MET A 249 -9.52 21.74 -2.71
CA MET A 249 -10.45 22.88 -2.75
C MET A 249 -11.89 22.42 -3.01
N GLU A 250 -12.12 21.48 -3.93
CA GLU A 250 -13.47 20.97 -4.22
C GLU A 250 -14.07 20.22 -3.02
N LEU A 251 -13.27 19.40 -2.33
CA LEU A 251 -13.72 18.71 -1.11
C LEU A 251 -14.02 19.70 0.02
N GLU A 252 -13.20 20.74 0.19
CA GLU A 252 -13.45 21.79 1.18
C GLU A 252 -14.72 22.60 0.84
N LYS A 253 -14.93 22.91 -0.44
CA LYS A 253 -16.15 23.55 -0.94
C LYS A 253 -17.39 22.73 -0.61
N GLN A 254 -17.40 21.45 -0.95
CA GLN A 254 -18.51 20.55 -0.63
C GLN A 254 -18.75 20.46 0.89
N ARG A 255 -17.68 20.39 1.68
CA ARG A 255 -17.77 20.39 3.15
C ARG A 255 -18.40 21.69 3.67
N MET A 256 -18.04 22.85 3.11
CA MET A 256 -18.62 24.14 3.47
C MET A 256 -20.08 24.25 3.04
N GLU A 257 -20.43 23.82 1.83
CA GLU A 257 -21.80 23.82 1.31
C GLU A 257 -22.73 22.96 2.18
N PHE A 258 -22.29 21.76 2.55
CA PHE A 258 -23.05 20.89 3.45
C PHE A 258 -23.21 21.51 4.84
N ALA A 259 -22.15 22.11 5.40
CA ALA A 259 -22.23 22.80 6.69
C ALA A 259 -23.24 23.97 6.64
N LYS A 260 -23.20 24.78 5.58
CA LYS A 260 -24.14 25.89 5.36
C LYS A 260 -25.59 25.40 5.19
N ALA A 261 -25.80 24.30 4.46
CA ALA A 261 -27.12 23.70 4.29
C ALA A 261 -27.68 23.18 5.63
N LEU A 262 -26.85 22.55 6.46
CA LEU A 262 -27.22 22.12 7.80
C LEU A 262 -27.56 23.30 8.72
N GLU A 263 -26.81 24.39 8.65
CA GLU A 263 -27.10 25.60 9.42
C GLU A 263 -28.43 26.24 9.00
N PHE A 264 -28.69 26.29 7.69
CA PHE A 264 -29.96 26.78 7.17
C PHE A 264 -31.14 25.91 7.66
N GLN A 265 -31.01 24.58 7.59
CA GLN A 265 -32.03 23.66 8.08
C GLN A 265 -32.25 23.83 9.59
N LYS A 266 -31.18 23.96 10.37
CA LYS A 266 -31.26 24.19 11.81
C LYS A 266 -31.97 25.50 12.12
N MET A 267 -31.65 26.58 11.40
CA MET A 267 -32.30 27.88 11.57
C MET A 267 -33.79 27.82 11.20
N GLN A 268 -34.14 27.14 10.11
CA GLN A 268 -35.53 26.92 9.70
C GLN A 268 -36.34 26.25 10.81
N ILE A 269 -35.81 25.16 11.39
CA ILE A 269 -36.45 24.45 12.51
C ILE A 269 -36.68 25.39 13.70
N ILE A 270 -35.66 26.16 14.09
CA ILE A 270 -35.78 27.08 15.23
C ILE A 270 -36.85 28.15 14.99
N VAL A 271 -36.87 28.74 13.80
CA VAL A 271 -37.85 29.77 13.42
C VAL A 271 -39.26 29.18 13.39
N ASP A 272 -39.44 28.01 12.80
CA ASP A 272 -40.73 27.32 12.74
C ASP A 272 -41.25 27.01 14.15
N LEU A 273 -40.38 26.55 15.05
CA LEU A 273 -40.71 26.33 16.45
C LEU A 273 -41.14 27.63 17.15
N GLN A 274 -40.46 28.75 16.91
CA GLN A 274 -40.84 30.05 17.48
C GLN A 274 -42.22 30.50 17.00
N VAL A 275 -42.51 30.35 15.70
CA VAL A 275 -43.81 30.70 15.12
C VAL A 275 -44.92 29.80 15.69
N GLN A 276 -44.70 28.50 15.79
CA GLN A 276 -45.67 27.57 16.38
C GLN A 276 -45.94 27.90 17.85
N LEU A 277 -44.90 28.15 18.65
CA LEU A 277 -45.05 28.55 20.05
C LEU A 277 -45.83 29.86 20.19
N ALA A 278 -45.59 30.85 19.32
CA ALA A 278 -46.35 32.10 19.33
C ALA A 278 -47.82 31.89 18.94
N LYS A 279 -48.12 30.99 17.99
CA LYS A 279 -49.50 30.61 17.63
C LYS A 279 -50.22 29.95 18.80
N ILE A 280 -49.58 28.97 19.45
CA ILE A 280 -50.14 28.28 20.63
C ILE A 280 -50.39 29.26 21.78
N LYS A 281 -49.43 30.17 22.05
CA LYS A 281 -49.60 31.22 23.07
C LYS A 281 -50.76 32.16 22.78
N ARG A 282 -50.98 32.55 21.51
CA ARG A 282 -52.12 33.39 21.11
C ARG A 282 -53.45 32.64 21.21
N ALA A 283 -53.52 31.39 20.72
CA ALA A 283 -54.72 30.57 20.81
C ALA A 283 -55.16 30.33 22.27
N LYS A 284 -54.20 30.11 23.17
CA LYS A 284 -54.49 29.97 24.61
C LYS A 284 -55.02 31.25 25.24
N ARG A 285 -54.59 32.44 24.79
CA ARG A 285 -55.12 33.73 25.27
C ARG A 285 -56.53 34.00 24.76
N SER A 286 -56.83 33.67 23.50
CA SER A 286 -58.19 33.82 22.97
C SER A 286 -59.20 32.86 23.63
N ASP A 287 -58.76 31.66 24.02
CA ASP A 287 -59.62 30.70 24.72
C ASP A 287 -59.96 31.18 26.15
N THR A 288 -59.02 31.84 26.84
CA THR A 288 -59.27 32.41 28.17
C THR A 288 -60.16 33.66 28.15
N ASP A 289 -60.11 34.48 27.09
CA ASP A 289 -60.97 35.66 26.95
C ASP A 289 -62.40 35.31 26.52
N SER A 290 -62.66 34.11 25.99
CA SER A 290 -64.00 33.68 25.55
C SER A 290 -64.90 33.16 26.70
N TYR A 291 -64.36 33.01 27.91
CA TYR A 291 -65.07 32.50 29.10
C TYR A 291 -65.21 33.51 30.24
N SER A 292 -64.85 34.77 30.03
CA SER A 292 -65.11 35.90 30.95
C SER A 292 -66.21 36.81 30.39
#